data_AF-A0A6N8TIT9-F1
#
_entry.id   AF-A0A6N8TIT9-F1
#
_cell.length_a   1.000
_cell.length_b   1.000
_cell.length_c   1.000
_cell.angle_alpha   90.00
_cell.angle_beta   90.00
_cell.angle_gamma   90.00
#
_symmetry.space_group_name_H-M   'P 1'
#
loop_
_entity.id
_entity.type
_entity.pdbx_description
1 polymer ?
#
loop_
_entity_poly.entity_id
_entity_poly.type
_entity_poly.pdbx_seq_one_letter_code
_entity_poly.pdbx_strand_id
1 'polypeptide(L)' 'IERQVEKKGYYLSERSYGAIYRTIPLPPGVDGEKAQASFKNGVLTIKLPQTPEAQAKIKRIDVKNG' A
#
# COMPACT_ATOMS: atom_id res chain seq x y z
N ILE A 1 6.30 3.28 23.09
CA ILE A 1 7.19 2.10 22.93
C ILE A 1 8.55 2.63 22.51
N GLU A 2 9.35 3.06 23.48
CA GLU A 2 10.75 3.43 23.24
C GLU A 2 11.56 2.14 23.08
N ARG A 3 12.28 2.03 21.96
CA ARG A 3 13.14 0.86 21.67
C ARG A 3 14.58 1.32 21.71
N GLN A 4 15.18 1.27 22.91
CA GLN A 4 16.59 1.58 23.11
C GLN A 4 17.42 0.33 22.74
N VAL A 5 18.29 0.46 21.74
CA VAL A 5 19.22 -0.59 21.33
C VAL A 5 20.63 -0.07 21.53
N GLU A 6 21.23 -0.36 22.69
CA GLU A 6 22.66 -0.13 22.90
C GLU A 6 23.48 -1.13 22.08
N LYS A 7 23.80 -0.75 20.84
CA LYS A 7 24.91 -1.35 20.09
C LYS A 7 26.01 -0.29 19.97
N LYS A 8 27.24 -0.71 20.21
CA LYS A 8 28.48 0.10 20.24
C LYS A 8 28.44 1.27 19.23
N GLY A 9 28.15 2.49 19.70
CA GLY A 9 28.26 3.73 18.94
C GLY A 9 27.02 4.63 18.84
N TYR A 10 25.83 4.22 19.30
CA TYR A 10 24.61 5.04 19.19
C TYR A 10 23.73 4.94 20.44
N TYR A 11 23.21 6.09 20.91
CA TYR A 11 22.32 6.19 22.08
C TYR A 11 20.85 5.88 21.74
N LEU A 12 20.41 6.12 20.49
CA LEU A 12 19.05 5.87 20.02
C LEU A 12 19.03 5.56 18.51
N SER A 13 18.16 4.63 18.09
CA SER A 13 17.89 4.34 16.67
C SER A 13 16.39 4.37 16.40
N GLU A 14 15.90 5.44 15.79
CA GLU A 14 14.49 5.56 15.38
C GLU A 14 14.15 4.65 14.19
N ARG A 15 15.17 4.24 13.43
CA ARG A 15 15.01 3.36 12.28
C ARG A 15 14.98 1.91 12.74
N SER A 16 13.89 1.22 12.41
CA SER A 16 13.77 -0.23 12.58
C SER A 16 14.30 -0.95 11.33
N TYR A 17 15.11 -1.99 11.53
CA TYR A 17 15.65 -2.83 10.46
C TYR A 17 15.15 -4.26 10.63
N GLY A 18 14.86 -4.93 9.52
CA GLY A 18 14.36 -6.31 9.50
C GLY A 18 13.65 -6.64 8.19
N ALA A 19 13.25 -7.90 8.04
CA ALA A 19 12.36 -8.31 6.95
C ALA A 19 10.96 -7.73 7.20
N ILE A 20 10.31 -7.25 6.14
CA ILE A 20 8.93 -6.74 6.18
C ILE A 20 8.04 -7.60 5.28
N TYR A 21 6.85 -7.92 5.79
CA TYR A 21 5.79 -8.60 5.06
C TYR A 21 4.47 -7.86 5.31
N ARG A 22 3.66 -7.69 4.25
CA ARG A 22 2.35 -7.04 4.30
C ARG A 22 1.40 -7.78 3.37
N THR A 23 0.20 -8.06 3.85
CA THR A 23 -0.90 -8.58 3.03
C THR A 23 -2.00 -7.54 3.02
N ILE A 24 -2.51 -7.21 1.83
CA ILE A 24 -3.59 -6.25 1.65
C ILE A 24 -4.69 -6.99 0.89
N PRO A 25 -5.89 -7.16 1.47
CA PRO A 25 -7.01 -7.76 0.74
C PRO A 25 -7.44 -6.83 -0.38
N LEU A 26 -7.65 -7.39 -1.57
CA LEU A 26 -8.09 -6.63 -2.74
C LEU A 26 -9.61 -6.64 -2.85
N PRO A 27 -10.21 -5.54 -3.33
CA PRO A 27 -11.64 -5.54 -3.66
C PRO A 27 -11.91 -6.52 -4.83
N PRO A 28 -13.15 -7.01 -4.96
CA PRO A 28 -13.53 -7.82 -6.11
C PRO A 28 -13.41 -7.01 -7.41
N GLY A 29 -13.12 -7.70 -8.51
CA GLY A 29 -13.01 -7.05 -9.83
C GLY A 29 -11.67 -6.36 -10.07
N VAL A 30 -10.59 -6.88 -9.49
CA VAL A 30 -9.22 -6.52 -9.83
C VAL A 30 -8.63 -7.58 -10.77
N ASP A 31 -7.95 -7.14 -11.83
CA ASP A 31 -7.23 -8.01 -12.77
C ASP A 31 -5.77 -8.18 -12.31
N GLY A 32 -5.49 -9.32 -11.68
CA GLY A 32 -4.17 -9.66 -11.13
C GLY A 32 -3.11 -9.92 -12.21
N GLU A 33 -3.49 -10.40 -13.38
CA GLU A 33 -2.57 -10.72 -14.48
C GLU A 33 -1.92 -9.46 -15.07
N LYS A 34 -2.60 -8.31 -14.95
CA LYS A 34 -2.12 -7.02 -15.43
C LYS A 34 -1.49 -6.15 -14.34
N ALA A 35 -1.11 -6.75 -13.21
CA ALA A 35 -0.43 -6.03 -12.14
C ALA A 35 0.93 -5.47 -12.61
N GLN A 36 1.22 -4.24 -12.20
CA GLN A 36 2.50 -3.59 -12.48
C GLN A 36 3.11 -3.06 -11.18
N ALA A 37 4.43 -3.15 -11.05
CA ALA A 37 5.15 -2.65 -9.89
C ALA A 37 6.30 -1.71 -10.31
N SER A 38 6.52 -0.65 -9.55
CA SER A 38 7.67 0.23 -9.71
C SER A 38 8.23 0.66 -8.36
N PHE A 39 9.57 0.75 -8.26
CA PHE A 39 10.26 1.20 -7.06
C PHE A 39 11.07 2.44 -7.37
N LYS A 40 10.72 3.57 -6.74
CA LYS A 40 11.39 4.85 -6.98
C LYS A 40 11.46 5.63 -5.68
N ASN A 41 12.62 6.22 -5.39
CA ASN A 41 12.86 7.07 -4.22
C ASN A 41 12.44 6.41 -2.89
N GLY A 42 12.69 5.11 -2.72
CA GLY A 42 12.33 4.39 -1.50
C GLY A 42 10.87 3.97 -1.39
N VAL A 43 10.03 4.22 -2.41
CA VAL A 43 8.61 3.88 -2.41
C VAL A 43 8.32 2.77 -3.43
N LEU A 44 7.74 1.67 -2.96
CA LEU A 44 7.19 0.61 -3.80
C LEU A 44 5.74 0.95 -4.17
N THR A 45 5.50 1.16 -5.46
CA THR A 45 4.17 1.42 -6.01
C THR A 45 3.69 0.18 -6.75
N ILE A 46 2.53 -0.35 -6.38
CA ILE A 46 1.87 -1.48 -7.05
C ILE A 46 0.57 -0.96 -7.67
N LYS A 47 0.43 -1.11 -8.99
CA LYS A 47 -0.75 -0.72 -9.76
C LYS A 47 -1.50 -1.97 -10.20
N LEU A 48 -2.76 -2.04 -9.81
CA LEU A 48 -3.66 -3.15 -10.09
C LEU A 48 -4.87 -2.58 -10.84
N PRO A 49 -5.04 -2.88 -12.14
CA PRO A 49 -6.19 -2.39 -12.87
C PRO A 49 -7.47 -3.11 -12.42
N GLN A 50 -8.58 -2.38 -12.45
CA GLN A 50 -9.91 -2.98 -12.27
C GLN A 50 -10.34 -3.66 -13.57
N THR A 51 -11.15 -4.71 -13.48
CA THR A 51 -11.75 -5.33 -14.65
C THR A 51 -12.77 -4.37 -15.29
N PRO A 52 -13.05 -4.51 -16.61
CA PRO A 52 -14.04 -3.68 -17.30
C PRO A 52 -15.42 -3.73 -16.63
N GLU A 53 -15.83 -4.90 -16.13
CA GLU A 53 -17.12 -5.09 -15.46
C GLU A 53 -17.17 -4.39 -14.10
N ALA A 54 -16.04 -4.34 -13.39
CA ALA A 54 -15.94 -3.65 -12.11
C ALA A 54 -15.99 -2.13 -12.30
N GLN A 55 -15.30 -1.61 -13.31
CA GLN A 55 -15.37 -0.19 -13.66
C GLN A 55 -16.77 0.25 -14.08
N ALA A 56 -17.47 -0.56 -14.88
CA ALA A 56 -18.82 -0.24 -15.34
C ALA A 56 -19.86 -0.16 -14.20
N LYS A 57 -19.59 -0.82 -13.06
CA LYS A 57 -20.48 -0.80 -11.88
C LYS A 57 -20.27 0.43 -10.99
N ILE A 58 -19.21 1.20 -11.18
CA ILE A 58 -18.96 2.40 -10.40
C ILE A 58 -19.96 3.49 -10.81
N LYS A 59 -20.77 3.95 -9.87
CA LYS A 59 -21.68 5.07 -10.06
C LYS A 59 -21.33 6.19 -9.08
N ARG A 60 -21.16 7.39 -9.61
CA ARG A 60 -21.12 8.60 -8.79
C ARG A 60 -22.54 8.89 -8.31
N ILE A 61 -22.72 9.03 -7.01
CA ILE A 61 -23.98 9.43 -6.40
C ILE A 61 -23.85 10.91 -6.06
N ASP A 62 -24.70 11.75 -6.65
CA ASP A 62 -24.75 13.17 -6.30
C ASP A 62 -25.51 13.35 -4.99
N VAL A 63 -24.92 14.13 -4.08
CA VAL A 63 -25.53 14.50 -2.80
C VAL A 63 -26.36 15.76 -3.02
N LYS A 64 -27.67 15.70 -2.77
CA LYS A 64 -28.54 16.88 -2.78
C LYS A 64 -28.42 17.60 -1.44
N ASN A 65 -28.17 18.91 -1.47
CA ASN A 65 -28.30 19.76 -0.28
C ASN A 65 -29.79 19.87 0.10
N GLY A 66 -30.07 19.78 1.40
CA GLY A 66 -31.40 20.01 1.97
C GLY A 66 -31.72 21.49 2.13
#